data_AF-A0A3M6USC9-F1
#
_entry.id   AF-A0A3M6USC9-F1
#
_cell.length_a   1.000
_cell.length_b   1.000
_cell.length_c   1.000
_cell.angle_alpha   90.00
_cell.angle_beta   90.00
_cell.angle_gamma   90.00
#
_symmetry.space_group_name_H-M   'P 1'
#
loop_
_entity.id
_entity.type
_entity.pdbx_description
1 polymer ?
#
loop_
_entity_poly.entity_id
_entity_poly.type
_entity_poly.pdbx_seq_one_letter_code
_entity_poly.pdbx_strand_id
1 'polypeptide(L)'
;MIAQLLSKMAEEEVDRRPLSCPAGPLSDRKLSAEKLPNTRPFSMGAMEEGGEEEMSDELLEEILIERAKDGDSLAKFQLGQFYFEREIFDKALIAFERIKSTDFQAKYQLGVMYYDGIGTKPNPEKGFNFLKEIAQSTSPEAAHLIPFAQYNVGRAYYEGFGIKQSDLEAERWFLEAARDGEPTGSIKAQTVLGLFYSRPGEDSFDLQKAYFWHQEATGNGSLESQGALGVMYEYGIGARRDGEAAFKCLKEAAARGNVYAQGNLAVHYYRRKLLNKAADVAKSVGEQEDIEGLALETDCLPRYVAKGIALGCFVFARCLHHGLGVEKNREQAKRWYSRASAFDLEVVARLQDEMTYGYI
;
A
#
# COMPACT_ATOMS: atom_id res chain seq x y z
N MET A 1 -10.05 -28.44 -41.53
CA MET A 1 -9.95 -28.87 -40.12
C MET A 1 -9.23 -27.86 -39.23
N ILE A 2 -8.05 -27.33 -39.61
CA ILE A 2 -7.34 -26.28 -38.83
C ILE A 2 -8.07 -24.91 -38.85
N ALA A 3 -8.69 -24.52 -39.98
CA ALA A 3 -9.48 -23.29 -40.06
C ALA A 3 -10.79 -23.30 -39.25
N GLN A 4 -11.37 -24.49 -39.00
CA GLN A 4 -12.54 -24.65 -38.13
C GLN A 4 -12.18 -24.71 -36.64
N LEU A 5 -10.95 -25.10 -36.30
CA LEU A 5 -10.39 -24.99 -34.94
C LEU A 5 -10.10 -23.53 -34.57
N LEU A 6 -9.60 -22.73 -35.52
CA LEU A 6 -9.36 -21.29 -35.31
C LEU A 6 -10.65 -20.47 -35.19
N SER A 7 -11.72 -20.86 -35.89
CA SER A 7 -13.05 -20.23 -35.74
C SER A 7 -13.71 -20.56 -34.40
N LYS A 8 -13.45 -21.74 -33.83
CA LYS A 8 -13.96 -22.12 -32.50
C LYS A 8 -13.24 -21.41 -31.35
N MET A 9 -11.94 -21.13 -31.51
CA MET A 9 -11.15 -20.38 -30.52
C MET A 9 -11.49 -18.87 -30.47
N ALA A 10 -12.24 -18.35 -31.45
CA ALA A 10 -12.71 -16.96 -31.45
C ALA A 10 -14.10 -16.79 -30.79
N GLU A 11 -14.81 -17.90 -30.54
CA GLU A 11 -16.18 -17.90 -29.96
C GLU A 11 -16.27 -18.60 -28.60
N GLU A 12 -15.23 -19.33 -28.18
CA GLU A 12 -15.13 -19.79 -26.79
C GLU A 12 -14.50 -18.65 -25.97
N GLU A 13 -15.33 -17.99 -25.15
CA GLU A 13 -14.90 -17.33 -23.92
C GLU A 13 -14.05 -18.33 -23.14
N VAL A 14 -12.76 -18.39 -23.46
CA VAL A 14 -11.76 -19.01 -22.60
C VAL A 14 -11.92 -18.28 -21.30
N ASP A 15 -12.46 -18.98 -20.31
CA ASP A 15 -12.56 -18.61 -18.92
C ASP A 15 -11.16 -18.16 -18.49
N ARG A 16 -10.90 -16.86 -18.72
CA ARG A 16 -9.68 -16.20 -18.31
C ARG A 16 -9.80 -16.22 -16.82
N ARG A 17 -9.19 -17.24 -16.18
CA ARG A 17 -9.09 -17.31 -14.72
C ARG A 17 -8.81 -15.89 -14.26
N PRO A 18 -9.75 -15.25 -13.56
CA PRO A 18 -9.61 -13.86 -13.21
C PRO A 18 -8.30 -13.73 -12.43
N LEU A 19 -7.59 -12.63 -12.67
CA LEU A 19 -6.29 -12.37 -12.04
C LEU A 19 -6.46 -12.62 -10.56
N SER A 20 -5.84 -13.70 -10.10
CA SER A 20 -6.05 -14.15 -8.75
C SER A 20 -5.33 -13.16 -7.83
N CYS A 21 -6.12 -12.25 -7.26
CA CYS A 21 -5.83 -11.68 -5.97
C CYS A 21 -6.15 -12.79 -4.96
N PRO A 22 -5.17 -13.37 -4.26
CA PRO A 22 -5.46 -14.32 -3.21
C PRO A 22 -6.23 -13.64 -2.08
N ALA A 23 -7.18 -14.37 -1.49
CA ALA A 23 -7.88 -13.97 -0.27
C ALA A 23 -6.86 -13.80 0.88
N GLY A 24 -6.54 -12.55 1.21
CA GLY A 24 -5.64 -12.17 2.29
C GLY A 24 -6.04 -10.80 2.85
N PRO A 25 -5.51 -10.40 4.04
CA PRO A 25 -5.78 -9.09 4.64
C PRO A 25 -5.47 -7.96 3.63
N LEU A 26 -6.09 -6.77 3.68
CA LEU A 26 -5.77 -5.70 2.70
C LEU A 26 -4.33 -5.20 2.84
N SER A 27 -3.80 -5.23 4.06
CA SER A 27 -2.44 -4.86 4.39
C SER A 27 -1.95 -5.72 5.55
N ASP A 28 -0.74 -6.25 5.45
CA ASP A 28 -0.06 -6.91 6.57
C ASP A 28 0.57 -5.89 7.53
N ARG A 29 0.41 -4.59 7.28
CA ARG A 29 0.94 -3.51 8.11
C ARG A 29 0.05 -3.20 9.30
N LYS A 30 0.70 -3.12 10.46
CA LYS A 30 0.19 -2.49 11.68
C LYS A 30 -0.24 -1.04 11.42
N LEU A 31 -1.26 -0.55 12.14
CA LEU A 31 -1.68 0.86 12.07
C LEU A 31 -0.56 1.82 12.49
N SER A 32 0.26 1.41 13.47
CA SER A 32 1.41 2.10 14.04
C SER A 32 2.59 2.23 13.09
N ALA A 33 2.60 1.48 11.98
CA ALA A 33 3.58 1.69 10.91
C ALA A 33 3.30 2.98 10.11
N GLU A 34 2.09 3.54 10.24
CA GLU A 34 1.72 4.78 9.58
C GLU A 34 2.05 5.98 10.47
N LYS A 35 2.64 7.02 9.86
CA LYS A 35 2.81 8.31 10.54
C LYS A 35 1.45 8.90 10.90
N LEU A 36 1.38 9.57 12.04
CA LEU A 36 0.17 10.28 12.42
C LEU A 36 -0.19 11.32 11.33
N PRO A 37 -1.45 11.38 10.89
CA PRO A 37 -1.86 12.33 9.87
C PRO A 37 -1.72 13.78 10.33
N ASN A 38 -1.20 14.63 9.44
CA ASN A 38 -1.09 16.08 9.65
C ASN A 38 -0.49 16.45 11.02
N THR A 39 0.57 15.74 11.43
CA THR A 39 1.35 16.08 12.62
C THR A 39 1.75 17.54 12.56
N ARG A 40 1.28 18.31 13.54
CA ARG A 40 1.68 19.71 13.65
C ARG A 40 3.18 19.73 13.96
N PRO A 41 3.99 20.52 13.23
CA PRO A 41 5.40 20.66 13.57
C PRO A 41 5.53 21.15 15.02
N PHE A 42 6.63 20.78 15.67
CA PHE A 42 6.98 21.36 16.96
C PHE A 42 7.00 22.89 16.80
N SER A 43 6.13 23.57 17.54
CA SER A 43 6.01 25.03 17.51
C SER A 43 6.49 25.52 18.86
N MET A 44 7.57 26.30 18.89
CA MET A 44 8.23 26.74 20.12
C MET A 44 7.52 27.92 20.82
N GLY A 45 6.40 28.42 20.28
CA GLY A 45 5.92 29.74 20.66
C GLY A 45 6.93 30.82 20.21
N ALA A 46 6.70 32.08 20.59
CA ALA A 46 7.61 33.17 20.25
C ALA A 46 8.90 33.07 21.07
N MET A 47 9.88 32.30 20.58
CA MET A 47 11.28 32.39 21.00
C MET A 47 12.06 33.06 19.86
N GLU A 48 12.81 34.10 20.22
CA GLU A 48 13.56 34.96 19.30
C GLU A 48 14.56 34.15 18.46
N GLU A 49 14.67 34.52 17.19
CA GLU A 49 15.59 33.95 16.21
C GLU A 49 17.04 34.00 16.71
N GLY A 50 17.58 32.83 17.05
CA GLY A 50 18.98 32.66 17.40
C GLY A 50 19.45 31.24 17.13
N GLY A 51 20.17 31.05 16.01
CA GLY A 51 21.08 29.94 15.74
C GLY A 51 20.46 28.53 15.63
N GLU A 52 20.66 27.87 14.49
CA GLU A 52 20.44 26.42 14.31
C GLU A 52 21.47 25.60 15.13
N GLU A 53 21.40 25.65 16.47
CA GLU A 53 21.95 24.59 17.31
C GLU A 53 20.86 23.51 17.46
N GLU A 54 21.19 22.26 17.11
CA GLU A 54 20.33 21.10 17.41
C GLU A 54 20.03 21.10 18.91
N MET A 55 18.81 21.50 19.27
CA MET A 55 18.37 21.49 20.66
C MET A 55 18.38 20.05 21.19
N SER A 56 18.89 19.85 22.40
CA SER A 56 18.89 18.53 23.01
C SER A 56 17.48 18.07 23.34
N ASP A 57 17.27 16.76 23.33
CA ASP A 57 15.99 16.13 23.65
C ASP A 57 15.51 16.49 25.06
N GLU A 58 16.45 16.64 26.01
CA GLU A 58 16.14 17.04 27.38
C GLU A 58 15.57 18.46 27.44
N LEU A 59 16.20 19.40 26.72
CA LEU A 59 15.74 20.79 26.67
C LEU A 59 14.35 20.89 26.03
N LEU A 60 14.11 20.12 24.96
CA LEU A 60 12.80 20.07 24.30
C LEU A 60 11.72 19.46 25.22
N GLU A 61 12.03 18.38 25.93
CA GLU A 61 11.11 17.77 26.91
C GLU A 61 10.74 18.79 28.00
N GLU A 62 11.72 19.51 28.56
CA GLU A 62 11.50 20.54 29.59
C GLU A 62 10.60 21.67 29.10
N ILE A 63 10.87 22.22 27.90
CA ILE A 63 10.05 23.28 27.30
C ILE A 63 8.60 22.83 27.11
N LEU A 64 8.39 21.60 26.62
CA LEU A 64 7.05 21.04 26.43
C LEU A 64 6.33 20.81 27.76
N ILE A 65 7.04 20.35 28.79
CA ILE A 65 6.50 20.16 30.13
C ILE A 65 6.04 21.49 30.73
N GLU A 66 6.85 22.54 30.69
CA GLU A 66 6.49 23.84 31.26
C GLU A 66 5.27 24.43 30.57
N ARG A 67 5.23 24.44 29.24
CA ARG A 67 4.05 24.92 28.49
C ARG A 67 2.80 24.08 28.77
N ALA A 68 2.94 22.76 28.87
CA ALA A 68 1.83 21.89 29.21
C ALA A 68 1.26 22.17 30.62
N LYS A 69 2.12 22.52 31.59
CA LYS A 69 1.71 22.95 32.94
C LYS A 69 0.96 24.28 32.91
N ASP A 70 1.40 25.22 32.06
CA ASP A 70 0.74 26.52 31.85
C ASP A 70 -0.59 26.42 31.10
N GLY A 71 -0.99 25.20 30.70
CA GLY A 71 -2.30 24.92 30.12
C GLY A 71 -2.32 24.85 28.60
N ASP A 72 -1.18 25.02 27.92
CA ASP A 72 -1.06 24.93 26.47
C ASP A 72 -1.48 23.55 25.95
N SER A 73 -2.65 23.50 25.28
CA SER A 73 -3.21 22.27 24.73
C SER A 73 -2.33 21.65 23.64
N LEU A 74 -1.64 22.48 22.84
CA LEU A 74 -0.76 21.99 21.79
C LEU A 74 0.50 21.35 22.41
N ALA A 75 1.08 21.98 23.43
CA ALA A 75 2.23 21.43 24.13
C ALA A 75 1.91 20.08 24.80
N LYS A 76 0.70 19.92 25.37
CA LYS A 76 0.25 18.64 25.95
C LYS A 76 0.22 17.52 24.92
N PHE A 77 -0.28 17.79 23.71
CA PHE A 77 -0.26 16.83 22.61
C PHE A 77 1.17 16.56 22.12
N GLN A 78 1.95 17.62 21.87
CA GLN A 78 3.34 17.52 21.40
C GLN A 78 4.22 16.73 22.38
N LEU A 79 3.99 16.85 23.69
CA LEU A 79 4.70 16.06 24.70
C LEU A 79 4.40 14.55 24.57
N GLY A 80 3.13 14.18 24.33
CA GLY A 80 2.77 12.80 24.04
C GLY A 80 3.42 12.28 22.75
N GLN A 81 3.41 13.09 21.70
CA GLN A 81 4.04 12.77 20.42
C GLN A 81 5.56 12.65 20.53
N PHE A 82 6.21 13.54 21.28
CA PHE A 82 7.63 13.50 21.61
C PHE A 82 8.03 12.16 22.21
N TYR A 83 7.24 11.67 23.18
CA TYR A 83 7.47 10.37 23.79
C TYR A 83 7.20 9.21 22.82
N PHE A 84 6.18 9.32 21.98
CA PHE A 84 5.82 8.28 21.02
C PHE A 84 6.93 8.08 19.98
N GLU A 85 7.46 9.17 19.40
CA GLU A 85 8.52 9.13 18.38
C GLU A 85 9.86 8.62 18.93
N ARG A 86 10.08 8.75 20.24
CA ARG A 86 11.25 8.23 20.95
C ARG A 86 11.02 6.84 21.55
N GLU A 87 9.91 6.20 21.19
CA GLU A 87 9.52 4.86 21.67
C GLU A 87 9.34 4.77 23.20
N ILE A 88 9.15 5.89 23.89
CA ILE A 88 8.86 5.97 25.32
C ILE A 88 7.35 5.80 25.53
N PHE A 89 6.84 4.63 25.12
CA PHE A 89 5.41 4.44 24.93
C PHE A 89 4.58 4.53 26.22
N ASP A 90 5.14 4.17 27.37
CA ASP A 90 4.45 4.30 28.67
C ASP A 90 4.12 5.76 28.97
N LYS A 91 5.07 6.68 28.74
CA LYS A 91 4.85 8.12 28.94
C LYS A 91 3.89 8.68 27.89
N ALA A 92 4.04 8.26 26.62
CA ALA A 92 3.13 8.67 25.54
C ALA A 92 1.68 8.28 25.85
N LEU A 93 1.45 7.04 26.29
CA LEU A 93 0.12 6.54 26.63
C LEU A 93 -0.51 7.38 27.74
N ILE A 94 0.24 7.68 28.81
CA ILE A 94 -0.22 8.53 29.91
C ILE A 94 -0.54 9.95 29.42
N ALA A 95 0.33 10.53 28.58
CA ALA A 95 0.15 11.87 28.05
C ALA A 95 -1.12 11.97 27.19
N PHE A 96 -1.32 11.05 26.25
CA PHE A 96 -2.51 11.04 25.39
C PHE A 96 -3.79 10.72 26.17
N GLU A 97 -3.77 9.78 27.13
CA GLU A 97 -4.93 9.45 27.97
C GLU A 97 -5.46 10.67 28.75
N ARG A 98 -4.58 11.59 29.15
CA ARG A 98 -4.96 12.82 29.87
C ARG A 98 -5.73 13.82 29.02
N ILE A 99 -5.53 13.83 27.70
CA ILE A 99 -6.12 14.82 26.79
C ILE A 99 -7.09 14.23 25.75
N LYS A 100 -7.32 12.91 25.76
CA LYS A 100 -8.17 12.18 24.79
C LYS A 100 -9.59 12.73 24.61
N SER A 101 -10.15 13.38 25.64
CA SER A 101 -11.50 13.94 25.60
C SER A 101 -11.56 15.32 24.96
N THR A 102 -10.42 16.01 24.87
CA THR A 102 -10.31 17.38 24.36
C THR A 102 -9.49 17.49 23.08
N ASP A 103 -8.69 16.47 22.75
CA ASP A 103 -7.80 16.46 21.60
C ASP A 103 -8.02 15.21 20.73
N PHE A 104 -8.42 15.43 19.48
CA PHE A 104 -8.69 14.34 18.53
C PHE A 104 -7.42 13.67 18.00
N GLN A 105 -6.28 14.36 17.93
CA GLN A 105 -5.02 13.74 17.53
C GLN A 105 -4.52 12.79 18.63
N ALA A 106 -4.65 13.18 19.89
CA ALA A 106 -4.37 12.29 21.01
C ALA A 106 -5.32 11.07 21.04
N LYS A 107 -6.62 11.28 20.80
CA LYS A 107 -7.59 10.18 20.69
C LYS A 107 -7.23 9.23 19.55
N TYR A 108 -6.81 9.77 18.39
CA TYR A 108 -6.38 8.97 17.25
C TYR A 108 -5.16 8.12 17.61
N GLN A 109 -4.15 8.73 18.25
CA GLN A 109 -2.95 8.01 18.69
C GLN A 109 -3.28 6.92 19.69
N LEU A 110 -4.18 7.16 20.66
CA LEU A 110 -4.65 6.09 21.53
C LEU A 110 -5.36 4.98 20.75
N GLY A 111 -6.16 5.35 19.74
CA GLY A 111 -6.76 4.40 18.81
C GLY A 111 -5.72 3.44 18.24
N VAL A 112 -4.66 3.97 17.64
CA VAL A 112 -3.54 3.21 17.07
C VAL A 112 -2.80 2.39 18.13
N MET A 113 -2.45 3.01 19.26
CA MET A 113 -1.70 2.35 20.34
C MET A 113 -2.46 1.17 20.93
N TYR A 114 -3.75 1.31 21.23
CA TYR A 114 -4.55 0.19 21.71
C TYR A 114 -4.79 -0.85 20.63
N TYR A 115 -4.96 -0.45 19.37
CA TYR A 115 -5.19 -1.38 18.28
C TYR A 115 -4.03 -2.35 18.09
N ASP A 116 -2.80 -1.83 18.04
CA ASP A 116 -1.60 -2.65 17.82
C ASP A 116 -0.89 -3.10 19.12
N GLY A 117 -1.31 -2.59 20.28
CA GLY A 117 -0.66 -2.85 21.57
C GLY A 117 0.70 -2.15 21.73
N ILE A 118 0.80 -0.91 21.30
CA ILE A 118 2.01 -0.08 21.48
C ILE A 118 1.99 0.55 22.87
N GLY A 119 2.98 0.22 23.72
CA GLY A 119 3.03 0.67 25.12
C GLY A 119 1.94 0.10 26.03
N THR A 120 1.22 -0.91 25.57
CA THR A 120 0.12 -1.54 26.30
C THR A 120 -0.16 -2.94 25.78
N LYS A 121 -0.99 -3.74 26.46
CA LYS A 121 -1.49 -4.98 25.87
C LYS A 121 -2.44 -4.65 24.72
N PRO A 122 -2.38 -5.35 23.57
CA PRO A 122 -3.31 -5.15 22.47
C PRO A 122 -4.76 -5.20 22.95
N ASN A 123 -5.53 -4.18 22.59
CA ASN A 123 -6.96 -4.07 22.80
C ASN A 123 -7.60 -3.44 21.55
N PRO A 124 -7.75 -4.23 20.47
CA PRO A 124 -8.23 -3.74 19.19
C PRO A 124 -9.67 -3.25 19.22
N GLU A 125 -10.51 -3.78 20.11
CA GLU A 125 -11.86 -3.26 20.33
C GLU A 125 -11.83 -1.83 20.88
N LYS A 126 -10.99 -1.57 21.88
CA LYS A 126 -10.79 -0.21 22.42
C LYS A 126 -10.19 0.74 21.38
N GLY A 127 -9.19 0.28 20.63
CA GLY A 127 -8.59 1.05 19.54
C GLY A 127 -9.60 1.42 18.46
N PHE A 128 -10.38 0.44 18.01
CA PHE A 128 -11.48 0.60 17.06
C PHE A 128 -12.50 1.62 17.54
N ASN A 129 -12.92 1.55 18.81
CA ASN A 129 -13.92 2.48 19.36
C ASN A 129 -13.42 3.94 19.32
N PHE A 130 -12.16 4.20 19.66
CA PHE A 130 -11.59 5.54 19.53
C PHE A 130 -11.56 6.03 18.08
N LEU A 131 -11.15 5.20 17.13
CA LEU A 131 -11.14 5.56 15.72
C LEU A 131 -12.57 5.81 15.19
N LYS A 132 -13.53 4.98 15.59
CA LYS A 132 -14.94 5.12 15.21
C LYS A 132 -15.56 6.42 15.72
N GLU A 133 -15.26 6.82 16.96
CA GLU A 133 -15.68 8.13 17.48
C GLU A 133 -15.17 9.29 16.62
N ILE A 134 -13.93 9.22 16.15
CA ILE A 134 -13.34 10.25 15.27
C ILE A 134 -14.02 10.23 13.90
N ALA A 135 -14.18 9.04 13.31
CA ALA A 135 -14.78 8.84 12.00
C ALA A 135 -16.23 9.36 11.91
N GLN A 136 -16.93 9.41 13.05
CA GLN A 136 -18.32 9.89 13.17
C GLN A 136 -18.43 11.32 13.70
N SER A 137 -17.30 11.98 14.00
CA SER A 137 -17.29 13.32 14.57
C SER A 137 -17.80 14.36 13.56
N THR A 138 -18.61 15.30 14.05
CA THR A 138 -19.03 16.49 13.30
C THR A 138 -18.23 17.74 13.69
N SER A 139 -17.28 17.61 14.62
CA SER A 139 -16.46 18.73 15.09
C SER A 139 -15.45 19.15 14.01
N PRO A 140 -15.29 20.46 13.73
CA PRO A 140 -14.29 20.97 12.80
C PRO A 140 -12.86 20.57 13.17
N GLU A 141 -12.56 20.42 14.47
CA GLU A 141 -11.25 20.03 14.98
C GLU A 141 -10.87 18.59 14.56
N ALA A 142 -11.86 17.71 14.37
CA ALA A 142 -11.63 16.34 13.90
C ALA A 142 -11.54 16.22 12.38
N ALA A 143 -11.97 17.23 11.61
CA ALA A 143 -12.20 17.13 10.16
C ALA A 143 -10.99 16.56 9.39
N HIS A 144 -9.79 16.97 9.76
CA HIS A 144 -8.53 16.52 9.15
C HIS A 144 -8.15 15.06 9.45
N LEU A 145 -8.75 14.44 10.48
CA LEU A 145 -8.54 13.04 10.87
C LEU A 145 -9.65 12.12 10.38
N ILE A 146 -10.83 12.66 10.07
CA ILE A 146 -12.02 11.87 9.71
C ILE A 146 -11.70 10.86 8.59
N PRO A 147 -11.08 11.22 7.45
CA PRO A 147 -10.85 10.24 6.39
C PRO A 147 -9.88 9.12 6.78
N PHE A 148 -8.89 9.40 7.62
CA PHE A 148 -7.98 8.39 8.16
C PHE A 148 -8.67 7.46 9.14
N ALA A 149 -9.50 8.03 10.01
CA ALA A 149 -10.29 7.27 10.97
C ALA A 149 -11.32 6.39 10.24
N GLN A 150 -12.02 6.91 9.24
CA GLN A 150 -12.95 6.15 8.38
C GLN A 150 -12.23 5.03 7.64
N TYR A 151 -11.05 5.31 7.05
CA TYR A 151 -10.21 4.29 6.43
C TYR A 151 -9.84 3.16 7.42
N ASN A 152 -9.37 3.50 8.62
CA ASN A 152 -8.98 2.49 9.62
C ASN A 152 -10.18 1.72 10.18
N VAL A 153 -11.35 2.36 10.31
CA VAL A 153 -12.60 1.67 10.67
C VAL A 153 -13.00 0.69 9.55
N GLY A 154 -12.90 1.09 8.29
CA GLY A 154 -13.12 0.20 7.15
C GLY A 154 -12.16 -0.99 7.14
N ARG A 155 -10.87 -0.75 7.44
CA ARG A 155 -9.88 -1.83 7.62
C ARG A 155 -10.24 -2.79 8.74
N ALA A 156 -10.65 -2.28 9.90
CA ALA A 156 -11.05 -3.10 11.03
C ALA A 156 -12.24 -4.02 10.67
N TYR A 157 -13.23 -3.53 9.94
CA TYR A 157 -14.33 -4.35 9.42
C TYR A 157 -13.87 -5.35 8.35
N TYR A 158 -12.94 -4.96 7.47
CA TYR A 158 -12.41 -5.87 6.45
C TYR A 158 -11.63 -7.03 7.08
N GLU A 159 -10.77 -6.72 8.04
CA GLU A 159 -9.84 -7.68 8.67
C GLU A 159 -10.50 -8.44 9.84
N GLY A 160 -11.59 -7.91 10.40
CA GLY A 160 -12.25 -8.49 11.57
C GLY A 160 -11.49 -8.30 12.87
N PHE A 161 -10.66 -7.26 12.97
CA PHE A 161 -9.81 -7.01 14.13
C PHE A 161 -10.41 -5.92 15.03
N GLY A 162 -10.71 -6.28 16.28
CA GLY A 162 -11.42 -5.41 17.23
C GLY A 162 -12.93 -5.29 17.00
N ILE A 163 -13.42 -5.79 15.87
CA ILE A 163 -14.83 -5.82 15.49
C ILE A 163 -15.10 -7.06 14.63
N LYS A 164 -16.35 -7.54 14.57
CA LYS A 164 -16.71 -8.65 13.68
C LYS A 164 -16.50 -8.25 12.21
N GLN A 165 -15.84 -9.12 11.45
CA GLN A 165 -15.59 -8.93 10.02
C GLN A 165 -16.90 -8.72 9.24
N SER A 166 -16.89 -7.75 8.32
CA SER A 166 -18.00 -7.42 7.42
C SER A 166 -17.51 -6.63 6.21
N ASP A 167 -17.52 -7.25 5.03
CA ASP A 167 -17.16 -6.59 3.77
C ASP A 167 -18.14 -5.46 3.41
N LEU A 168 -19.42 -5.62 3.75
CA LEU A 168 -20.43 -4.58 3.54
C LEU A 168 -20.12 -3.30 4.34
N GLU A 169 -19.74 -3.46 5.61
CA GLU A 169 -19.37 -2.31 6.44
C GLU A 169 -18.01 -1.75 5.98
N ALA A 170 -17.05 -2.61 5.65
CA ALA A 170 -15.75 -2.17 5.14
C ALA A 170 -15.91 -1.30 3.88
N GLU A 171 -16.66 -1.77 2.88
CA GLU A 171 -16.96 -1.03 1.65
C GLU A 171 -17.58 0.33 1.97
N ARG A 172 -18.60 0.36 2.84
CA ARG A 172 -19.25 1.61 3.24
C ARG A 172 -18.27 2.62 3.83
N TRP A 173 -17.43 2.19 4.77
CA TRP A 173 -16.46 3.08 5.41
C TRP A 173 -15.35 3.54 4.46
N PHE A 174 -14.89 2.66 3.56
CA PHE A 174 -13.94 3.05 2.53
C PHE A 174 -14.54 4.06 1.55
N LEU A 175 -15.79 3.88 1.12
CA LEU A 175 -16.50 4.85 0.29
C LEU A 175 -16.67 6.20 0.99
N GLU A 176 -16.98 6.19 2.29
CA GLU A 176 -17.07 7.42 3.09
C GLU A 176 -15.71 8.13 3.21
N ALA A 177 -14.61 7.38 3.29
CA ALA A 177 -13.24 7.91 3.38
C ALA A 177 -12.72 8.43 2.02
N ALA A 178 -13.14 7.84 0.90
CA ALA A 178 -12.62 8.10 -0.44
C ALA A 178 -13.04 9.45 -1.09
N ARG A 179 -13.49 10.42 -0.29
CA ARG A 179 -13.99 11.74 -0.76
C ARG A 179 -12.87 12.59 -1.42
N ASP A 180 -13.27 13.38 -2.41
CA ASP A 180 -12.41 14.32 -3.15
C ASP A 180 -11.88 15.47 -2.26
N GLY A 181 -10.64 15.92 -2.52
CA GLY A 181 -10.08 17.16 -1.94
C GLY A 181 -9.02 17.01 -0.84
N GLU A 182 -8.42 15.82 -0.73
CA GLU A 182 -7.14 15.48 -0.07
C GLU A 182 -6.96 15.81 1.43
N PRO A 183 -7.19 14.78 2.25
CA PRO A 183 -6.13 14.22 3.09
C PRO A 183 -5.68 12.85 2.57
N THR A 184 -4.43 12.46 2.81
CA THR A 184 -3.84 11.17 2.36
C THR A 184 -4.67 9.93 2.73
N GLY A 185 -5.55 10.02 3.74
CA GLY A 185 -6.55 8.99 4.07
C GLY A 185 -7.53 8.69 2.92
N SER A 186 -7.92 9.70 2.13
CA SER A 186 -8.75 9.51 0.94
C SER A 186 -8.04 8.67 -0.13
N ILE A 187 -6.75 8.93 -0.37
CA ILE A 187 -5.93 8.20 -1.36
C ILE A 187 -5.81 6.71 -0.98
N LYS A 188 -5.59 6.44 0.32
CA LYS A 188 -5.53 5.07 0.83
C LYS A 188 -6.85 4.34 0.66
N ALA A 189 -7.96 5.00 0.99
CA ALA A 189 -9.29 4.44 0.79
C ALA A 189 -9.60 4.16 -0.69
N GLN A 190 -9.29 5.09 -1.60
CA GLN A 190 -9.45 4.90 -3.05
C GLN A 190 -8.59 3.73 -3.55
N THR A 191 -7.33 3.66 -3.12
CA THR A 191 -6.42 2.54 -3.46
C THR A 191 -6.98 1.21 -2.99
N VAL A 192 -7.45 1.15 -1.74
CA VAL A 192 -8.04 -0.05 -1.16
C VAL A 192 -9.34 -0.43 -1.84
N LEU A 193 -10.20 0.51 -2.23
CA LEU A 193 -11.40 0.21 -3.02
C LEU A 193 -11.03 -0.42 -4.37
N GLY A 194 -9.99 0.09 -5.04
CA GLY A 194 -9.46 -0.51 -6.27
C GLY A 194 -9.08 -1.98 -6.08
N LEU A 195 -8.38 -2.28 -4.98
CA LEU A 195 -8.00 -3.65 -4.63
C LEU A 195 -9.20 -4.50 -4.18
N PHE A 196 -10.12 -3.93 -3.41
CA PHE A 196 -11.31 -4.58 -2.85
C PHE A 196 -12.22 -5.14 -3.94
N TYR A 197 -12.50 -4.32 -4.97
CA TYR A 197 -13.30 -4.74 -6.12
C TYR A 197 -12.54 -5.65 -7.10
N SER A 198 -11.22 -5.79 -6.96
CA SER A 198 -10.37 -6.68 -7.78
C SER A 198 -10.25 -8.10 -7.22
N ARG A 199 -10.94 -8.45 -6.12
CA ARG A 199 -10.87 -9.78 -5.48
C ARG A 199 -11.82 -10.77 -6.15
N PRO A 200 -11.32 -11.72 -6.97
CA PRO A 200 -12.20 -12.65 -7.67
C PRO A 200 -12.86 -13.63 -6.71
N GLY A 201 -14.11 -14.01 -7.01
CA GLY A 201 -14.86 -14.99 -6.23
C GLY A 201 -15.62 -14.42 -5.03
N GLU A 202 -15.49 -13.12 -4.75
CA GLU A 202 -16.24 -12.41 -3.72
C GLU A 202 -17.47 -11.70 -4.32
N ASP A 203 -18.51 -11.49 -3.50
CA ASP A 203 -19.72 -10.74 -3.90
C ASP A 203 -19.41 -9.30 -4.33
N SER A 204 -18.30 -8.74 -3.83
CA SER A 204 -17.82 -7.41 -4.18
C SER A 204 -17.00 -7.37 -5.47
N PHE A 205 -16.81 -8.46 -6.21
CA PHE A 205 -15.95 -8.45 -7.40
C PHE A 205 -16.56 -7.60 -8.53
N ASP A 206 -15.89 -6.50 -8.90
CA ASP A 206 -16.32 -5.59 -9.96
C ASP A 206 -15.12 -4.87 -10.58
N LEU A 207 -14.63 -5.38 -11.71
CA LEU A 207 -13.45 -4.81 -12.37
C LEU A 207 -13.66 -3.39 -12.92
N GLN A 208 -14.91 -2.97 -13.19
CA GLN A 208 -15.19 -1.60 -13.62
C GLN A 208 -15.04 -0.63 -12.44
N LYS A 209 -15.56 -1.00 -11.27
CA LYS A 209 -15.33 -0.23 -10.03
C LYS A 209 -13.86 -0.24 -9.62
N ALA A 210 -13.19 -1.37 -9.74
CA ALA A 210 -11.75 -1.45 -9.46
C ALA A 210 -10.96 -0.45 -10.33
N TYR A 211 -11.24 -0.42 -11.63
CA TYR A 211 -10.59 0.50 -12.56
C TYR A 211 -10.88 1.96 -12.20
N PHE A 212 -12.14 2.28 -11.92
CA PHE A 212 -12.56 3.61 -11.49
C PHE A 212 -11.76 4.08 -10.26
N TRP A 213 -11.72 3.28 -9.20
CA TRP A 213 -11.04 3.68 -7.97
C TRP A 213 -9.53 3.75 -8.10
N HIS A 214 -8.91 2.87 -8.88
CA HIS A 214 -7.48 3.01 -9.19
C HIS A 214 -7.19 4.26 -10.03
N GLN A 215 -8.10 4.68 -10.91
CA GLN A 215 -7.99 5.93 -11.65
C GLN A 215 -8.01 7.14 -10.72
N GLU A 216 -9.00 7.22 -9.84
CA GLU A 216 -9.11 8.30 -8.84
C GLU A 216 -7.89 8.36 -7.93
N ALA A 217 -7.48 7.22 -7.36
CA ALA A 217 -6.31 7.13 -6.52
C ALA A 217 -5.02 7.58 -7.24
N THR A 218 -4.87 7.22 -8.52
CA THR A 218 -3.71 7.63 -9.33
C THR A 218 -3.70 9.13 -9.59
N GLY A 219 -4.88 9.72 -9.87
CA GLY A 219 -5.04 11.17 -10.02
C GLY A 219 -4.63 11.94 -8.76
N ASN A 220 -4.85 11.35 -7.59
CA ASN A 220 -4.45 11.87 -6.29
C ASN A 220 -3.05 11.36 -5.84
N GLY A 221 -2.25 10.78 -6.74
CA GLY A 221 -0.85 10.48 -6.48
C GLY A 221 -0.51 9.07 -5.95
N SER A 222 -1.50 8.17 -5.78
CA SER A 222 -1.27 6.77 -5.37
C SER A 222 -0.34 6.04 -6.33
N LEU A 223 0.84 5.68 -5.82
CA LEU A 223 1.84 4.95 -6.57
C LEU A 223 1.44 3.48 -6.81
N GLU A 224 0.80 2.86 -5.82
CA GLU A 224 0.26 1.50 -5.93
C GLU A 224 -0.80 1.42 -7.04
N SER A 225 -1.77 2.35 -7.03
CA SER A 225 -2.83 2.36 -8.04
C SER A 225 -2.31 2.67 -9.44
N GLN A 226 -1.26 3.50 -9.57
CA GLN A 226 -0.63 3.75 -10.87
C GLN A 226 -0.02 2.47 -11.46
N GLY A 227 0.63 1.65 -10.62
CA GLY A 227 1.13 0.34 -11.00
C GLY A 227 0.00 -0.62 -11.39
N ALA A 228 -1.09 -0.65 -10.62
CA ALA A 228 -2.28 -1.44 -10.91
C ALA A 228 -2.92 -1.06 -12.25
N LEU A 229 -3.12 0.23 -12.54
CA LEU A 229 -3.64 0.71 -13.82
C LEU A 229 -2.77 0.28 -15.00
N GLY A 230 -1.45 0.31 -14.84
CA GLY A 230 -0.52 -0.18 -15.86
C GLY A 230 -0.78 -1.64 -16.23
N VAL A 231 -1.03 -2.49 -15.24
CA VAL A 231 -1.43 -3.90 -15.44
C VAL A 231 -2.84 -3.99 -16.04
N MET A 232 -3.79 -3.19 -15.55
CA MET A 232 -5.17 -3.19 -16.06
C MET A 232 -5.23 -2.86 -17.56
N TYR A 233 -4.47 -1.85 -18.02
CA TYR A 233 -4.37 -1.54 -19.44
C TYR A 233 -3.62 -2.61 -20.25
N GLU A 234 -2.56 -3.21 -19.70
CA GLU A 234 -1.76 -4.23 -20.41
C GLU A 234 -2.60 -5.46 -20.78
N TYR A 235 -3.51 -5.87 -19.90
CA TYR A 235 -4.34 -7.07 -20.06
C TYR A 235 -5.82 -6.78 -20.40
N GLY A 236 -6.25 -5.52 -20.35
CA GLY A 236 -7.64 -5.13 -20.60
C GLY A 236 -8.59 -5.56 -19.47
N ILE A 237 -8.21 -5.27 -18.23
CA ILE A 237 -8.94 -5.66 -17.01
C ILE A 237 -9.68 -4.43 -16.53
N GLY A 238 -11.01 -4.46 -16.48
CA GLY A 238 -11.79 -3.28 -16.08
C GLY A 238 -11.75 -2.10 -17.07
N ALA A 239 -10.84 -2.13 -18.04
CA ALA A 239 -10.72 -1.15 -19.12
C ALA A 239 -10.35 -1.85 -20.44
N ARG A 240 -10.47 -1.13 -21.55
CA ARG A 240 -9.98 -1.62 -22.84
C ARG A 240 -8.46 -1.78 -22.77
N ARG A 241 -7.96 -2.86 -23.37
CA ARG A 241 -6.51 -3.08 -23.50
C ARG A 241 -5.88 -1.91 -24.27
N ASP A 242 -4.84 -1.33 -23.69
CA ASP A 242 -4.07 -0.22 -24.25
C ASP A 242 -2.59 -0.37 -23.88
N GLY A 243 -1.78 -0.81 -24.84
CA GLY A 243 -0.36 -1.05 -24.60
C GLY A 243 0.48 0.21 -24.43
N GLU A 244 0.02 1.36 -24.92
CA GLU A 244 0.74 2.63 -24.77
C GLU A 244 0.46 3.23 -23.39
N ALA A 245 -0.81 3.25 -22.98
CA ALA A 245 -1.20 3.64 -21.63
C ALA A 245 -0.56 2.73 -20.57
N ALA A 246 -0.58 1.42 -20.80
CA ALA A 246 0.09 0.44 -19.93
C ALA A 246 1.58 0.77 -19.75
N PHE A 247 2.30 0.95 -20.86
CA PHE A 247 3.73 1.25 -20.84
C PHE A 247 4.02 2.57 -20.11
N LYS A 248 3.22 3.60 -20.35
CA LYS A 248 3.36 4.91 -19.69
C LYS A 248 3.17 4.79 -18.18
N CYS A 249 2.06 4.21 -17.73
CA CYS A 249 1.76 4.02 -16.31
C CYS A 249 2.84 3.18 -15.60
N LEU A 250 3.22 2.03 -16.19
CA LEU A 250 4.24 1.16 -15.61
C LEU A 250 5.60 1.86 -15.52
N LYS A 251 6.01 2.58 -16.57
CA LYS A 251 7.30 3.28 -16.58
C LYS A 251 7.36 4.41 -15.56
N GLU A 252 6.31 5.21 -15.45
CA GLU A 252 6.23 6.32 -14.49
C GLU A 252 6.19 5.80 -13.03
N ALA A 253 5.39 4.78 -12.75
CA ALA A 253 5.35 4.15 -11.43
C ALA A 253 6.70 3.49 -11.07
N ALA A 254 7.31 2.78 -12.02
CA ALA A 254 8.62 2.16 -11.84
C ALA A 254 9.73 3.17 -11.51
N ALA A 255 9.71 4.34 -12.16
CA ALA A 255 10.66 5.42 -11.91
C ALA A 255 10.50 6.06 -10.53
N ARG A 256 9.30 5.99 -9.95
CA ARG A 256 8.98 6.42 -8.57
C ARG A 256 9.21 5.31 -7.53
N GLY A 257 9.79 4.17 -7.92
CA GLY A 257 10.13 3.08 -7.00
C GLY A 257 9.10 1.94 -6.91
N ASN A 258 7.98 1.96 -7.65
CA ASN A 258 7.01 0.88 -7.59
C ASN A 258 7.60 -0.43 -8.17
N VAL A 259 7.92 -1.38 -7.29
CA VAL A 259 8.57 -2.65 -7.63
C VAL A 259 7.66 -3.56 -8.47
N TYR A 260 6.35 -3.56 -8.20
CA TYR A 260 5.39 -4.31 -9.01
C TYR A 260 5.34 -3.81 -10.45
N ALA A 261 5.40 -2.50 -10.64
CA ALA A 261 5.47 -1.87 -11.95
C ALA A 261 6.81 -2.16 -12.65
N GLN A 262 7.93 -2.14 -11.92
CA GLN A 262 9.24 -2.51 -12.47
C GLN A 262 9.26 -3.96 -12.98
N GLY A 263 8.71 -4.91 -12.21
CA GLY A 263 8.58 -6.31 -12.63
C GLY A 263 7.70 -6.49 -13.87
N ASN A 264 6.55 -5.80 -13.92
CA ASN A 264 5.68 -5.81 -15.11
C ASN A 264 6.33 -5.12 -16.32
N LEU A 265 7.16 -4.10 -16.12
CA LEU A 265 7.93 -3.45 -17.18
C LEU A 265 8.97 -4.42 -17.78
N ALA A 266 9.60 -5.26 -16.94
CA ALA A 266 10.48 -6.33 -17.43
C ALA A 266 9.73 -7.34 -18.31
N VAL A 267 8.53 -7.76 -17.88
CA VAL A 267 7.65 -8.62 -18.70
C VAL A 267 7.26 -7.94 -20.01
N HIS A 268 6.90 -6.66 -19.97
CA HIS A 268 6.54 -5.89 -21.16
C HIS A 268 7.71 -5.82 -22.16
N TYR A 269 8.93 -5.54 -21.72
CA TYR A 269 10.12 -5.55 -22.58
C TYR A 269 10.42 -6.94 -23.14
N TYR A 270 10.24 -8.00 -22.34
CA TYR A 270 10.41 -9.37 -22.79
C TYR A 270 9.42 -9.72 -23.92
N ARG A 271 8.13 -9.38 -23.74
CA ARG A 271 7.07 -9.55 -24.76
C ARG A 271 7.38 -8.83 -26.06
N ARG A 272 7.86 -7.58 -25.97
CA ARG A 272 8.26 -6.74 -27.11
C ARG A 272 9.60 -7.13 -27.72
N LYS A 273 10.24 -8.21 -27.24
CA LYS A 273 11.56 -8.69 -27.70
C LYS A 273 12.69 -7.66 -27.54
N LEU A 274 12.57 -6.74 -26.59
CA LEU A 274 13.64 -5.82 -26.18
C LEU A 274 14.52 -6.51 -25.13
N LEU A 275 15.19 -7.58 -25.54
CA LEU A 275 15.73 -8.60 -24.62
C LEU A 275 16.84 -8.10 -23.69
N ASN A 276 17.74 -7.22 -24.16
CA ASN A 276 18.78 -6.63 -23.30
C ASN A 276 18.13 -5.79 -22.18
N LYS A 277 17.21 -4.90 -22.54
CA LYS A 277 16.45 -4.08 -21.58
C LYS A 277 15.63 -4.94 -20.63
N ALA A 278 15.00 -5.99 -21.14
CA ALA A 278 14.24 -6.93 -20.32
C ALA A 278 15.14 -7.58 -19.27
N ALA A 279 16.30 -8.10 -19.68
CA ALA A 279 17.25 -8.73 -18.78
C ALA A 279 17.83 -7.75 -17.73
N ASP A 280 18.20 -6.54 -18.15
CA ASP A 280 18.76 -5.52 -17.26
C ASP A 280 17.76 -5.10 -16.17
N VAL A 281 16.51 -4.79 -16.56
CA VAL A 281 15.46 -4.42 -15.60
C VAL A 281 15.09 -5.61 -14.73
N ALA A 282 14.91 -6.80 -15.32
CA ALA A 282 14.55 -8.01 -14.59
C ALA A 282 15.58 -8.38 -13.51
N LYS A 283 16.87 -8.26 -13.84
CA LYS A 283 17.97 -8.49 -12.90
C LYS A 283 17.91 -7.48 -11.75
N SER A 284 17.84 -6.18 -12.07
CA SER A 284 17.79 -5.10 -11.07
C SER A 284 16.66 -5.29 -10.06
N VAL A 285 15.45 -5.60 -10.54
CA VAL A 285 14.28 -5.86 -9.69
C VAL A 285 14.45 -7.16 -8.89
N GLY A 286 14.94 -8.22 -9.53
CA GLY A 286 15.11 -9.53 -8.89
C GLY A 286 16.18 -9.58 -7.79
N GLU A 287 17.15 -8.66 -7.81
CA GLU A 287 18.20 -8.52 -6.80
C GLU A 287 17.74 -7.78 -5.53
N GLN A 288 16.54 -7.17 -5.55
CA GLN A 288 15.97 -6.53 -4.35
C GLN A 288 15.56 -7.60 -3.31
N GLU A 289 15.74 -7.28 -2.02
CA GLU A 289 15.47 -8.19 -0.90
C GLU A 289 14.65 -7.56 0.24
N ASP A 290 14.79 -6.26 0.48
CA ASP A 290 14.13 -5.56 1.58
C ASP A 290 12.68 -5.17 1.23
N ILE A 291 11.79 -6.15 1.29
CA ILE A 291 10.37 -5.97 0.96
C ILE A 291 9.74 -4.88 1.83
N GLU A 292 9.98 -4.92 3.15
CA GLU A 292 9.34 -4.01 4.10
C GLU A 292 9.86 -2.58 3.98
N GLY A 293 11.17 -2.40 3.81
CA GLY A 293 11.77 -1.07 3.58
C GLY A 293 11.29 -0.44 2.27
N LEU A 294 11.28 -1.20 1.17
CA LEU A 294 10.78 -0.74 -0.13
C LEU A 294 9.29 -0.38 -0.05
N ALA A 295 8.52 -1.21 0.62
CA ALA A 295 7.11 -0.96 0.85
C ALA A 295 6.95 0.37 1.64
N LEU A 296 7.68 0.56 2.74
CA LEU A 296 7.58 1.74 3.59
C LEU A 296 7.93 3.02 2.83
N GLU A 297 8.98 2.99 2.00
CA GLU A 297 9.44 4.12 1.19
C GLU A 297 8.39 4.54 0.14
N THR A 298 7.72 3.56 -0.47
CA THR A 298 6.84 3.77 -1.63
C THR A 298 5.35 3.83 -1.28
N ASP A 299 5.00 3.60 -0.02
CA ASP A 299 3.64 3.31 0.47
C ASP A 299 2.91 2.21 -0.31
N CYS A 300 3.65 1.34 -1.01
CA CYS A 300 3.10 0.17 -1.69
C CYS A 300 2.99 -1.00 -0.71
N LEU A 301 2.08 -1.93 -0.97
CA LEU A 301 1.86 -3.11 -0.15
C LEU A 301 3.02 -4.11 -0.31
N PRO A 302 3.56 -4.68 0.79
CA PRO A 302 4.66 -5.65 0.76
C PRO A 302 4.44 -6.82 -0.22
N ARG A 303 3.19 -7.31 -0.34
CA ARG A 303 2.87 -8.39 -1.28
C ARG A 303 3.08 -8.01 -2.74
N TYR A 304 2.80 -6.77 -3.14
CA TYR A 304 2.96 -6.33 -4.52
C TYR A 304 4.43 -6.06 -4.83
N VAL A 305 5.19 -5.61 -3.82
CA VAL A 305 6.67 -5.61 -3.88
C VAL A 305 7.20 -7.01 -4.13
N ALA A 306 6.78 -8.01 -3.34
CA ALA A 306 7.16 -9.42 -3.52
C ALA A 306 6.79 -9.95 -4.92
N LYS A 307 5.58 -9.66 -5.40
CA LYS A 307 5.13 -9.99 -6.78
C LYS A 307 6.04 -9.38 -7.84
N GLY A 308 6.43 -8.11 -7.67
CA GLY A 308 7.36 -7.43 -8.57
C GLY A 308 8.72 -8.11 -8.65
N ILE A 309 9.29 -8.47 -7.48
CA ILE A 309 10.55 -9.21 -7.39
C ILE A 309 10.43 -10.59 -8.04
N ALA A 310 9.33 -11.31 -7.82
CA ALA A 310 9.07 -12.60 -8.45
C ALA A 310 9.00 -12.50 -9.99
N LEU A 311 8.32 -11.48 -10.53
CA LEU A 311 8.28 -11.19 -11.97
C LEU A 311 9.70 -10.96 -12.53
N GLY A 312 10.49 -10.10 -11.87
CA GLY A 312 11.87 -9.82 -12.26
C GLY A 312 12.74 -11.09 -12.25
N CYS A 313 12.70 -11.85 -11.16
CA CYS A 313 13.43 -13.11 -11.04
C CYS A 313 13.08 -14.10 -12.16
N PHE A 314 11.78 -14.27 -12.46
CA PHE A 314 11.32 -15.21 -13.48
C PHE A 314 11.76 -14.78 -14.89
N VAL A 315 11.60 -13.50 -15.23
CA VAL A 315 12.02 -12.97 -16.54
C VAL A 315 13.54 -13.09 -16.71
N PHE A 316 14.31 -12.75 -15.68
CA PHE A 316 15.78 -12.88 -15.75
C PHE A 316 16.22 -14.34 -15.86
N ALA A 317 15.57 -15.25 -15.13
CA ALA A 317 15.78 -16.69 -15.27
C ALA A 317 15.56 -17.15 -16.72
N ARG A 318 14.53 -16.64 -17.40
CA ARG A 318 14.27 -16.95 -18.81
C ARG A 318 15.34 -16.40 -19.73
N CYS A 319 15.79 -15.18 -19.49
CA CYS A 319 16.89 -14.59 -20.24
C CYS A 319 18.15 -15.46 -20.15
N LEU A 320 18.54 -15.89 -18.95
CA LEU A 320 19.65 -16.81 -18.73
C LEU A 320 19.43 -18.20 -19.33
N HIS A 321 18.23 -18.76 -19.21
CA HIS A 321 17.93 -20.12 -19.69
C HIS A 321 18.16 -20.24 -21.21
N HIS A 322 17.76 -19.22 -21.96
CA HIS A 322 17.75 -19.20 -23.42
C HIS A 322 18.87 -18.36 -24.05
N GLY A 323 19.60 -17.56 -23.26
CA GLY A 323 20.60 -16.62 -23.78
C GLY A 323 19.96 -15.41 -24.46
N LEU A 324 18.87 -14.89 -23.90
CA LEU A 324 18.11 -13.77 -24.46
C LEU A 324 18.59 -12.47 -23.83
N GLY A 325 19.41 -11.73 -24.56
CA GLY A 325 19.99 -10.46 -24.12
C GLY A 325 21.08 -10.58 -23.04
N VAL A 326 21.40 -11.80 -22.62
CA VAL A 326 22.51 -12.16 -21.72
C VAL A 326 23.11 -13.48 -22.17
N GLU A 327 24.30 -13.80 -21.67
CA GLU A 327 24.91 -15.10 -21.92
C GLU A 327 24.06 -16.24 -21.34
N LYS A 328 23.93 -17.33 -22.10
CA LYS A 328 23.13 -18.48 -21.69
C LYS A 328 23.78 -19.19 -20.50
N ASN A 329 23.07 -19.23 -19.36
CA ASN A 329 23.51 -19.92 -18.15
C ASN A 329 22.34 -20.67 -17.50
N ARG A 330 22.25 -21.97 -17.77
CA ARG A 330 21.14 -22.82 -17.27
C ARG A 330 21.21 -23.09 -15.77
N GLU A 331 22.40 -23.11 -15.19
CA GLU A 331 22.56 -23.32 -13.74
C GLU A 331 22.09 -22.10 -12.96
N GLN A 332 22.52 -20.92 -13.39
CA GLN A 332 22.07 -19.67 -12.79
C GLN A 332 20.57 -19.46 -13.00
N ALA A 333 20.03 -19.78 -14.19
CA ALA A 333 18.59 -19.73 -14.45
C ALA A 333 17.77 -20.54 -13.44
N LYS A 334 18.20 -21.75 -13.06
CA LYS A 334 17.51 -22.57 -12.05
C LYS A 334 17.45 -21.89 -10.68
N ARG A 335 18.54 -21.21 -10.28
CA ARG A 335 18.57 -20.45 -9.01
C ARG A 335 17.58 -19.29 -9.04
N TRP A 336 17.50 -18.57 -10.17
CA TRP A 336 16.55 -17.47 -10.35
C TRP A 336 15.08 -17.92 -10.41
N TYR A 337 14.77 -19.08 -11.03
CA TYR A 337 13.43 -19.65 -10.92
C TYR A 337 13.06 -20.01 -9.49
N SER A 338 13.99 -20.66 -8.78
CA SER A 338 13.76 -21.04 -7.37
C SER A 338 13.53 -19.80 -6.50
N ARG A 339 14.31 -18.73 -6.74
CA ARG A 339 14.12 -17.43 -6.09
C ARG A 339 12.76 -16.81 -6.42
N ALA A 340 12.34 -16.82 -7.69
CA ALA A 340 11.03 -16.30 -8.09
C ALA A 340 9.90 -16.99 -7.32
N SER A 341 9.93 -18.33 -7.23
CA SER A 341 8.93 -19.12 -6.51
C SER A 341 8.95 -18.88 -5.00
N ALA A 342 10.10 -18.50 -4.43
CA ALA A 342 10.21 -18.18 -3.01
C ALA A 342 9.54 -16.84 -2.66
N PHE A 343 9.47 -15.89 -3.61
CA PHE A 343 8.75 -14.62 -3.41
C PHE A 343 7.26 -14.74 -3.68
N ASP A 344 6.87 -15.31 -4.83
CA ASP A 344 5.45 -15.49 -5.18
C ASP A 344 5.26 -16.65 -6.16
N LEU A 345 4.78 -17.79 -5.65
CA LEU A 345 4.57 -18.99 -6.44
C LEU A 345 3.43 -18.85 -7.46
N GLU A 346 2.41 -18.06 -7.13
CA GLU A 346 1.22 -17.86 -7.97
C GLU A 346 1.58 -17.07 -9.23
N VAL A 347 2.37 -16.01 -9.09
CA VAL A 347 2.94 -15.26 -10.21
C VAL A 347 3.77 -16.16 -11.11
N VAL A 348 4.61 -17.02 -10.53
CA VAL A 348 5.45 -17.95 -11.30
C VAL A 348 4.61 -18.97 -12.05
N ALA A 349 3.60 -19.55 -11.41
CA ALA A 349 2.69 -20.49 -12.05
C ALA A 349 1.96 -19.85 -13.24
N ARG A 350 1.43 -18.62 -13.07
CA ARG A 350 0.78 -17.87 -14.14
C ARG A 350 1.72 -17.59 -15.31
N LEU A 351 2.94 -17.10 -15.05
CA LEU A 351 3.89 -16.83 -16.13
C LEU A 351 4.31 -18.12 -16.86
N GLN A 352 4.42 -19.23 -16.14
CA GLN A 352 4.69 -20.53 -16.73
C GLN A 352 3.53 -20.99 -17.63
N ASP A 353 2.29 -20.77 -17.23
CA ASP A 353 1.11 -21.04 -18.06
C ASP A 353 1.09 -20.14 -19.30
N GLU A 354 1.30 -18.83 -19.14
CA GLU A 354 1.36 -17.90 -20.28
C GLU A 354 2.42 -18.31 -21.31
N MET A 355 3.58 -18.82 -20.86
CA MET A 355 4.62 -19.35 -21.75
C MET A 355 4.19 -20.65 -22.43
N THR A 356 3.53 -21.53 -21.69
CA THR A 356 3.11 -22.84 -22.20
C THR A 356 2.07 -22.68 -23.32
N TYR A 357 1.19 -21.69 -23.20
CA TYR A 357 0.18 -21.36 -24.21
C TYR A 357 0.63 -20.32 -25.24
N GLY A 358 1.89 -19.86 -25.18
CA GLY A 358 2.47 -18.95 -26.18
C GLY A 358 1.98 -17.50 -26.10
N TYR A 359 1.46 -17.07 -24.95
CA TYR A 359 1.08 -15.68 -24.71
C TYR A 359 2.28 -14.76 -24.45
N ILE A 360 3.45 -15.32 -24.09
CA ILE A 360 4.72 -14.59 -23.85
C ILE A 360 5.98 -15.29 -24.38
#